data_AF-A0A928RDV8-F1
#
_entry.id   AF-A0A928RDV8-F1
#
_cell.length_a   1.000
_cell.length_b   1.000
_cell.length_c   1.000
_cell.angle_alpha   90.00
_cell.angle_beta   90.00
_cell.angle_gamma   90.00
#
_symmetry.space_group_name_H-M   'P 1'
#
loop_
_entity.id
_entity.type
_entity.pdbx_description
1 polymer ?
#
loop_
_entity_poly.entity_id
_entity_poly.type
_entity_poly.pdbx_seq_one_letter_code
_entity_poly.pdbx_strand_id
1 'polypeptide(L)'
;MQIKSLSIKNFKSIRQLEIQNVESSLILVGKNNTGKTAVLDAIRTVTGEYEVHETDFNEKKQNIEIGMVLGITEEDLRQFHTYGLISGYKRYESWRNDFCEKLPSYGEGELKFVCTINRNGKIRYDDGAHKDNRRIAEILPKFHFIDAARNLMSFQEDLLLFQNEEELVRLRENTCIFDEAKECNHCFSCIGLIHQKKPEELQLHETARLLEYKMCQLNLTRFFERVSKNYRKNGGNEEIGYALYFNREQMFRIGAEAWHEKQKRLSPVEDLGNGMRSIYMLSLLETYIEDEKRIPSIIVVEYPELFLHPSLQKTASKILYRLSKKNQVIFTTHSPNMVANFTKGQI
;
A
#
# COMPACT_ATOMS: atom_id res chain seq x y z
N MET A 1 7.35 10.13 -5.27
CA MET A 1 7.04 9.80 -6.68
C MET A 1 5.54 9.95 -6.90
N GLN A 2 5.10 10.45 -8.06
CA GLN A 2 3.68 10.68 -8.38
C GLN A 2 3.41 10.45 -9.87
N ILE A 3 2.21 9.97 -10.22
CA ILE A 3 1.72 9.91 -11.61
C ILE A 3 1.40 11.33 -12.07
N LYS A 4 2.00 11.77 -13.18
CA LYS A 4 1.72 13.07 -13.83
C LYS A 4 0.79 12.94 -15.02
N SER A 5 0.83 11.81 -15.71
CA SER A 5 -0.13 11.49 -16.77
C SER A 5 -0.34 9.99 -16.91
N LEU A 6 -1.50 9.65 -17.47
CA LEU A 6 -1.97 8.30 -17.70
C LEU A 6 -2.61 8.23 -19.08
N SER A 7 -2.25 7.22 -19.87
CA SER A 7 -2.92 6.88 -21.12
C SER A 7 -3.32 5.42 -21.08
N ILE A 8 -4.52 5.10 -21.52
CA ILE A 8 -5.06 3.74 -21.53
C ILE A 8 -5.63 3.45 -22.92
N LYS A 9 -5.24 2.34 -23.52
CA LYS A 9 -5.80 1.84 -24.77
C LYS A 9 -6.16 0.36 -24.67
N ASN A 10 -7.26 -0.01 -25.31
CA ASN A 10 -7.76 -1.38 -25.45
C ASN A 10 -8.00 -2.14 -24.14
N PHE A 11 -8.36 -1.45 -23.05
CA PHE A 11 -8.58 -2.07 -21.73
C PHE A 11 -10.05 -2.02 -21.32
N LYS A 12 -10.69 -3.19 -21.12
CA LYS A 12 -12.12 -3.32 -20.82
C LYS A 12 -12.95 -2.52 -21.83
N SER A 13 -13.82 -1.62 -21.35
CA SER A 13 -14.62 -0.72 -22.19
C SER A 13 -13.86 0.48 -22.76
N ILE A 14 -12.60 0.71 -22.36
CA ILE A 14 -11.78 1.86 -22.76
C ILE A 14 -11.07 1.57 -24.08
N ARG A 15 -11.46 2.31 -25.13
CA ARG A 15 -10.76 2.27 -26.43
C ARG A 15 -9.48 3.10 -26.39
N GLN A 16 -9.60 4.35 -25.98
CA GLN A 16 -8.51 5.28 -25.76
C GLN A 16 -8.95 6.30 -24.69
N LEU A 17 -8.09 6.55 -23.71
CA LEU A 17 -8.26 7.57 -22.68
C LEU A 17 -6.90 8.19 -22.39
N GLU A 18 -6.86 9.50 -22.24
CA GLU A 18 -5.67 10.24 -21.81
C GLU A 18 -6.06 11.21 -20.69
N ILE A 19 -5.32 11.13 -19.58
CA ILE A 19 -5.44 12.02 -18.42
C ILE A 19 -4.07 12.68 -18.25
N GLN A 20 -4.06 14.01 -18.29
CA GLN A 20 -2.84 14.81 -18.19
C GLN A 20 -2.90 15.71 -16.95
N ASN A 21 -1.74 16.20 -16.51
CA ASN A 21 -1.60 17.15 -15.40
C ASN A 21 -2.21 16.63 -14.09
N VAL A 22 -1.98 15.35 -13.80
CA VAL A 22 -2.44 14.75 -12.54
C VAL A 22 -1.68 15.37 -11.37
N GLU A 23 -2.43 16.01 -10.48
CA GLU A 23 -1.90 16.61 -9.25
C GLU A 23 -1.73 15.56 -8.14
N SER A 24 -1.60 16.00 -6.88
CA SER A 24 -1.58 15.08 -5.75
C SER A 24 -2.93 14.36 -5.52
N SER A 25 -3.99 14.80 -6.19
CA SER A 25 -5.32 14.15 -6.14
C SER A 25 -5.90 13.98 -7.54
N LEU A 26 -6.48 12.81 -7.82
CA LEU A 26 -7.29 12.53 -9.01
C LEU A 26 -8.61 11.90 -8.62
N ILE A 27 -9.71 12.56 -8.97
CA ILE A 27 -11.05 12.18 -8.53
C ILE A 27 -11.89 11.86 -9.74
N LEU A 28 -12.14 10.58 -9.99
CA LEU A 28 -12.95 10.18 -11.11
C LEU A 28 -14.43 10.24 -10.72
N VAL A 29 -15.15 11.21 -11.29
CA VAL A 29 -16.59 11.40 -11.08
C VAL A 29 -17.39 10.97 -12.33
N GLY A 30 -18.52 10.31 -12.13
CA GLY A 30 -19.44 9.99 -13.22
C GLY A 30 -20.52 9.01 -12.78
N LYS A 31 -21.47 8.66 -13.64
CA LYS A 31 -22.52 7.67 -13.32
C LYS A 31 -21.98 6.25 -13.13
N ASN A 32 -22.79 5.32 -12.63
CA ASN A 32 -22.42 3.89 -12.61
C ASN A 32 -22.08 3.41 -14.02
N ASN A 33 -21.13 2.48 -14.11
CA ASN A 33 -20.75 1.81 -15.35
C ASN A 33 -20.10 2.70 -16.44
N THR A 34 -19.51 3.84 -16.05
CA THR A 34 -18.80 4.74 -17.00
C THR A 34 -17.30 4.41 -17.17
N GLY A 35 -16.84 3.24 -16.70
CA GLY A 35 -15.44 2.83 -16.83
C GLY A 35 -14.48 3.37 -15.75
N LYS A 36 -14.98 3.98 -14.67
CA LYS A 36 -14.14 4.47 -13.55
C LYS A 36 -13.28 3.37 -12.92
N THR A 37 -13.89 2.23 -12.60
CA THR A 37 -13.19 1.05 -12.09
C THR A 37 -12.15 0.55 -13.09
N ALA A 38 -12.44 0.62 -14.40
CA ALA A 38 -11.47 0.24 -15.43
C ALA A 38 -10.22 1.14 -15.44
N VAL A 39 -10.35 2.43 -15.10
CA VAL A 39 -9.17 3.31 -14.94
C VAL A 39 -8.35 2.89 -13.72
N LEU A 40 -9.00 2.58 -12.58
CA LEU A 40 -8.29 2.11 -11.39
C LEU A 40 -7.59 0.78 -11.63
N ASP A 41 -8.26 -0.18 -12.27
CA ASP A 41 -7.70 -1.49 -12.60
C ASP A 41 -6.54 -1.38 -13.59
N ALA A 42 -6.58 -0.43 -14.52
CA ALA A 42 -5.46 -0.17 -15.42
C ALA A 42 -4.22 0.28 -14.63
N ILE A 43 -4.38 1.22 -13.70
CA ILE A 43 -3.28 1.66 -12.83
C ILE A 43 -2.71 0.49 -12.03
N ARG A 44 -3.57 -0.35 -11.44
CA ARG A 44 -3.18 -1.55 -10.68
C ARG A 44 -2.51 -2.63 -11.53
N THR A 45 -2.87 -2.70 -12.81
CA THR A 45 -2.24 -3.63 -13.77
C THR A 45 -0.77 -3.29 -13.97
N VAL A 46 -0.43 -2.00 -14.03
CA VAL A 46 0.95 -1.55 -14.25
C VAL A 46 1.87 -1.99 -13.10
N THR A 47 1.36 -2.10 -11.88
CA THR A 47 2.15 -2.52 -10.71
C THR A 47 2.10 -4.01 -10.43
N GLY A 48 1.29 -4.77 -11.19
CA GLY A 48 1.08 -6.20 -10.97
C GLY A 48 0.10 -6.53 -9.83
N GLU A 49 -0.62 -5.54 -9.28
CA GLU A 49 -1.65 -5.77 -8.25
C GLU A 49 -3.01 -6.22 -8.82
N TYR A 50 -3.18 -6.13 -10.14
CA TYR A 50 -4.35 -6.64 -10.85
C TYR A 50 -3.89 -7.64 -11.92
N GLU A 51 -4.40 -8.86 -11.83
CA GLU A 51 -4.18 -9.88 -12.85
C GLU A 51 -5.17 -9.67 -14.01
N VAL A 52 -4.63 -9.52 -15.21
CA VAL A 52 -5.44 -9.28 -16.40
C VAL A 52 -6.08 -10.58 -16.85
N HIS A 53 -7.41 -10.57 -17.00
CA HIS A 53 -8.16 -11.72 -17.50
C HIS A 53 -8.52 -11.58 -18.98
N GLU A 54 -8.91 -12.67 -19.64
CA GLU A 54 -9.32 -12.63 -21.05
C GLU A 54 -10.49 -11.67 -21.31
N THR A 55 -11.38 -11.49 -20.32
CA THR A 55 -12.52 -10.57 -20.36
C THR A 55 -12.11 -9.11 -20.37
N ASP A 56 -10.87 -8.78 -20.01
CA ASP A 56 -10.36 -7.42 -19.98
C ASP A 56 -9.87 -6.94 -21.36
N PHE A 57 -9.71 -7.86 -22.30
CA PHE A 57 -9.37 -7.54 -23.69
C PHE A 57 -10.61 -7.11 -24.47
N ASN A 58 -10.41 -6.16 -25.39
CA ASN A 58 -11.47 -5.76 -26.31
C ASN A 58 -11.87 -6.89 -27.27
N GLU A 59 -12.98 -6.73 -28.00
CA GLU A 59 -13.49 -7.74 -28.96
C GLU A 59 -12.47 -8.12 -30.03
N LYS A 60 -11.63 -7.16 -30.45
CA LYS A 60 -10.55 -7.33 -31.42
C LYS A 60 -9.34 -8.05 -30.83
N LYS A 61 -9.33 -8.28 -29.52
CA LYS A 61 -8.30 -9.01 -28.78
C LYS A 61 -6.90 -8.42 -28.98
N GLN A 62 -6.83 -7.09 -29.09
CA GLN A 62 -5.59 -6.33 -29.24
C GLN A 62 -4.84 -6.25 -27.90
N ASN A 63 -3.52 -6.02 -27.94
CA ASN A 63 -2.77 -5.79 -26.70
C ASN A 63 -3.31 -4.58 -25.94
N ILE A 64 -3.30 -4.70 -24.61
CA ILE A 64 -3.60 -3.60 -23.70
C ILE A 64 -2.35 -2.74 -23.60
N GLU A 65 -2.50 -1.43 -23.73
CA GLU A 65 -1.41 -0.46 -23.60
C GLU A 65 -1.78 0.58 -22.55
N ILE A 66 -0.93 0.70 -21.51
CA ILE A 66 -1.12 1.65 -20.42
C ILE A 66 0.17 2.48 -20.31
N GLY A 67 0.13 3.71 -20.82
CA GLY A 67 1.24 4.64 -20.73
C GLY A 67 1.16 5.46 -19.44
N MET A 68 2.30 5.64 -18.76
CA MET A 68 2.40 6.46 -17.56
C MET A 68 3.59 7.40 -17.64
N VAL A 69 3.43 8.59 -17.07
CA VAL A 69 4.53 9.50 -16.76
C VAL A 69 4.60 9.65 -15.25
N LEU A 70 5.74 9.29 -14.67
CA LEU A 70 6.00 9.40 -13.24
C LEU A 70 6.91 10.59 -12.97
N GLY A 71 6.47 11.52 -12.13
CA GLY A 71 7.32 12.55 -11.55
C GLY A 71 8.15 11.97 -10.40
N ILE A 72 9.46 12.12 -10.50
CA ILE A 72 10.45 11.64 -9.53
C ILE A 72 11.20 12.86 -8.99
N THR A 73 11.09 13.09 -7.69
CA THR A 73 11.77 14.20 -7.01
C THR A 73 13.19 13.82 -6.60
N GLU A 74 14.03 14.80 -6.26
CA GLU A 74 15.37 14.52 -5.73
C GLU A 74 15.33 13.78 -4.38
N GLU A 75 14.26 13.95 -3.59
CA GLU A 75 14.05 13.17 -2.37
C GLU A 75 13.82 11.69 -2.69
N ASP A 76 13.01 11.40 -3.71
CA ASP A 76 12.78 10.03 -4.19
C ASP A 76 14.09 9.37 -4.65
N LEU A 77 14.91 10.07 -5.44
CA LEU A 77 16.20 9.57 -5.90
C LEU A 77 17.15 9.24 -4.73
N ARG A 78 17.19 10.08 -3.70
CA ARG A 78 17.99 9.81 -2.49
C ARG A 78 17.49 8.59 -1.73
N GLN A 79 16.18 8.39 -1.67
CA GLN A 79 15.60 7.18 -1.09
C GLN A 79 15.99 5.94 -1.91
N PHE A 80 15.86 5.98 -3.24
CA PHE A 80 16.23 4.86 -4.11
C PHE A 80 17.71 4.48 -3.97
N HIS A 81 18.61 5.46 -3.85
CA HIS A 81 20.02 5.23 -3.57
C HIS A 81 20.24 4.58 -2.19
N THR A 82 19.53 5.06 -1.16
CA THR A 82 19.63 4.51 0.21
C THR A 82 19.19 3.05 0.25
N TYR A 83 18.14 2.70 -0.50
CA TYR A 83 17.64 1.33 -0.63
C TYR A 83 18.39 0.48 -1.66
N GLY A 84 19.37 1.05 -2.39
CA GLY A 84 20.15 0.33 -3.41
C GLY A 84 19.32 -0.15 -4.61
N LEU A 85 18.22 0.54 -4.92
CA LEU A 85 17.38 0.20 -6.07
C LEU A 85 18.14 0.52 -7.37
N ILE A 86 17.94 -0.30 -8.41
CA ILE A 86 18.55 -0.19 -9.76
C ILE A 86 20.07 -0.43 -9.79
N SER A 87 20.80 0.06 -8.79
CA SER A 87 22.25 0.08 -8.73
C SER A 87 22.78 -0.02 -7.30
N GLY A 88 23.90 -0.72 -7.13
CA GLY A 88 24.59 -0.91 -5.85
C GLY A 88 25.71 0.10 -5.58
N TYR A 89 25.88 1.14 -6.39
CA TYR A 89 26.89 2.17 -6.13
C TYR A 89 26.61 2.93 -4.83
N LYS A 90 27.62 3.06 -3.96
CA LYS A 90 27.51 3.79 -2.68
C LYS A 90 27.59 5.31 -2.81
N ARG A 91 28.17 5.80 -3.91
CA ARG A 91 28.32 7.24 -4.19
C ARG A 91 27.13 7.68 -5.04
N TYR A 92 26.39 8.68 -4.56
CA TYR A 92 25.16 9.16 -5.20
C TYR A 92 25.37 9.59 -6.66
N GLU A 93 26.47 10.27 -6.99
CA GLU A 93 26.75 10.71 -8.36
C GLU A 93 26.93 9.51 -9.32
N SER A 94 27.70 8.50 -8.91
CA SER A 94 27.91 7.29 -9.70
C SER A 94 26.62 6.49 -9.83
N TRP A 95 25.85 6.39 -8.74
CA TRP A 95 24.53 5.76 -8.73
C TRP A 95 23.56 6.47 -9.68
N ARG A 96 23.53 7.81 -9.67
CA ARG A 96 22.63 8.63 -10.50
C ARG A 96 22.95 8.48 -11.98
N ASN A 97 24.23 8.43 -12.36
CA ASN A 97 24.62 8.20 -13.74
C ASN A 97 24.15 6.81 -14.23
N ASP A 98 24.40 5.77 -13.44
CA ASP A 98 23.96 4.40 -13.76
C ASP A 98 22.43 4.27 -13.75
N PHE A 99 21.73 5.00 -12.88
CA PHE A 99 20.26 5.11 -12.87
C PHE A 99 19.75 5.66 -14.20
N CYS A 100 20.31 6.78 -14.68
CA CYS A 100 19.93 7.38 -15.96
C CYS A 100 20.29 6.51 -17.16
N GLU A 101 21.42 5.77 -17.11
CA GLU A 101 21.79 4.82 -18.17
C GLU A 101 20.81 3.64 -18.25
N LYS A 102 20.38 3.12 -17.10
CA LYS A 102 19.44 1.99 -17.02
C LYS A 102 17.99 2.39 -17.25
N LEU A 103 17.64 3.66 -17.03
CA LEU A 103 16.31 4.24 -17.26
C LEU A 103 16.42 5.43 -18.21
N PRO A 104 16.72 5.19 -19.49
CA PRO A 104 17.03 6.26 -20.45
C PRO A 104 15.85 7.20 -20.75
N SER A 105 14.60 6.79 -20.44
CA SER A 105 13.43 7.65 -20.58
C SER A 105 13.24 8.63 -19.42
N TYR A 106 14.09 8.57 -18.40
CA TYR A 106 14.12 9.53 -17.32
C TYR A 106 14.80 10.82 -17.75
N GLY A 107 14.08 11.93 -17.71
CA GLY A 107 14.59 13.26 -18.05
C GLY A 107 13.77 14.36 -17.38
N GLU A 108 14.43 15.44 -16.98
CA GLU A 108 13.78 16.62 -16.36
C GLU A 108 12.92 16.30 -15.12
N GLY A 109 13.23 15.22 -14.40
CA GLY A 109 12.46 14.78 -13.22
C GLY A 109 11.24 13.92 -13.55
N GLU A 110 11.08 13.50 -14.81
CA GLU A 110 9.98 12.63 -15.25
C GLU A 110 10.51 11.34 -15.89
N LEU A 111 9.87 10.22 -15.58
CA LEU A 111 10.08 8.93 -16.24
C LEU A 111 8.86 8.58 -17.08
N LYS A 112 9.06 8.27 -18.36
CA LYS A 112 7.98 7.94 -19.31
C LYS A 112 8.09 6.49 -19.76
N PHE A 113 6.98 5.76 -19.75
CA PHE A 113 6.94 4.40 -20.26
C PHE A 113 5.53 3.95 -20.64
N VAL A 114 5.44 2.87 -21.41
CA VAL A 114 4.21 2.20 -21.81
C VAL A 114 4.27 0.74 -21.36
N CYS A 115 3.38 0.39 -20.44
CA CYS A 115 3.15 -0.98 -20.04
C CYS A 115 2.23 -1.66 -21.06
N THR A 116 2.74 -2.70 -21.73
CA THR A 116 1.99 -3.49 -22.70
C THR A 116 1.71 -4.88 -22.13
N ILE A 117 0.44 -5.27 -22.11
CA ILE A 117 0.00 -6.59 -21.66
C ILE A 117 -0.57 -7.35 -22.84
N ASN A 118 -0.01 -8.53 -23.10
CA ASN A 118 -0.51 -9.44 -24.12
C ASN A 118 -1.46 -10.48 -23.53
N ARG A 119 -2.08 -11.26 -24.41
CA ARG A 119 -3.11 -12.26 -24.07
C ARG A 119 -2.59 -13.42 -23.22
N ASN A 120 -1.29 -13.65 -23.21
CA ASN A 120 -0.66 -14.68 -22.40
C ASN A 120 -0.31 -14.16 -21.00
N GLY A 121 -0.78 -12.96 -20.62
CA GLY A 121 -0.44 -12.31 -19.36
C GLY A 121 1.00 -11.74 -19.31
N LYS A 122 1.74 -11.74 -20.43
CA LYS A 122 3.11 -11.22 -20.43
C LYS A 122 3.07 -9.70 -20.44
N ILE A 123 3.62 -9.12 -19.37
CA ILE A 123 3.83 -7.69 -19.18
C ILE A 123 5.19 -7.28 -19.76
N ARG A 124 5.24 -6.13 -20.43
CA ARG A 124 6.47 -5.48 -20.91
C ARG A 124 6.39 -3.99 -20.65
N TYR A 125 7.52 -3.38 -20.31
CA TYR A 125 7.62 -1.93 -20.12
C TYR A 125 8.46 -1.33 -21.24
N ASP A 126 7.83 -0.61 -22.17
CA ASP A 126 8.52 0.09 -23.24
C ASP A 126 8.84 1.53 -22.81
N ASP A 127 10.11 1.91 -22.83
CA ASP A 127 10.57 3.25 -22.43
C ASP A 127 10.98 4.12 -23.64
N GLY A 128 10.71 3.65 -24.87
CA GLY A 128 11.09 4.28 -26.12
C GLY A 128 12.51 3.93 -26.59
N ALA A 129 13.42 3.57 -25.69
CA ALA A 129 14.77 3.10 -26.01
C ALA A 129 14.86 1.56 -26.02
N HIS A 130 14.20 0.92 -25.05
CA HIS A 130 14.09 -0.51 -24.85
C HIS A 130 12.64 -0.95 -24.94
N LYS A 131 12.38 -1.98 -25.76
CA LYS A 131 11.03 -2.56 -25.93
C LYS A 131 10.51 -3.34 -24.70
N ASP A 132 11.38 -3.61 -23.73
CA ASP A 132 11.05 -4.28 -22.46
C ASP A 132 12.13 -3.98 -21.41
N ASN A 133 12.02 -2.83 -20.73
CA ASN A 133 12.90 -2.43 -19.64
C ASN A 133 12.33 -2.86 -18.28
N ARG A 134 12.78 -4.02 -17.79
CA ARG A 134 12.33 -4.57 -16.50
C ARG A 134 12.71 -3.73 -15.28
N ARG A 135 13.71 -2.84 -15.42
CA ARG A 135 14.15 -1.95 -14.33
C ARG A 135 13.06 -0.98 -13.90
N ILE A 136 12.11 -0.65 -14.78
CA ILE A 136 10.97 0.20 -14.45
C ILE A 136 10.15 -0.40 -13.31
N ALA A 137 9.90 -1.72 -13.35
CA ALA A 137 9.12 -2.40 -12.33
C ALA A 137 9.76 -2.30 -10.92
N GLU A 138 11.09 -2.16 -10.83
CA GLU A 138 11.81 -2.06 -9.55
C GLU A 138 11.60 -0.72 -8.84
N ILE A 139 11.19 0.33 -9.55
CA ILE A 139 11.00 1.68 -9.01
C ILE A 139 9.54 2.12 -9.00
N LEU A 140 8.60 1.26 -9.40
CA LEU A 140 7.19 1.58 -9.33
C LEU A 140 6.80 1.86 -7.87
N PRO A 141 6.00 2.90 -7.62
CA PRO A 141 5.60 3.25 -6.27
C PRO A 141 4.67 2.16 -5.71
N LYS A 142 4.67 1.97 -4.39
CA LYS A 142 3.73 1.07 -3.75
C LYS A 142 2.31 1.65 -3.84
N PHE A 143 1.34 0.83 -4.22
CA PHE A 143 -0.06 1.21 -4.22
C PHE A 143 -0.75 0.66 -2.96
N HIS A 144 -1.66 1.47 -2.41
CA HIS A 144 -2.56 1.05 -1.35
C HIS A 144 -3.98 1.13 -1.89
N PHE A 145 -4.50 -0.02 -2.31
CA PHE A 145 -5.84 -0.11 -2.89
C PHE A 145 -6.88 -0.47 -1.83
N ILE A 146 -7.96 0.32 -1.77
CA ILE A 146 -9.16 0.02 -1.02
C ILE A 146 -10.29 -0.23 -2.03
N ASP A 147 -10.67 -1.49 -2.18
CA ASP A 147 -11.76 -1.92 -3.06
C ASP A 147 -13.15 -1.62 -2.48
N ALA A 148 -14.19 -1.71 -3.32
CA ALA A 148 -15.57 -1.53 -2.88
C ALA A 148 -16.03 -2.58 -1.84
N ALA A 149 -15.40 -3.76 -1.82
CA ALA A 149 -15.71 -4.84 -0.87
C ALA A 149 -15.13 -4.59 0.54
N ARG A 150 -14.19 -3.64 0.67
CA ARG A 150 -13.45 -3.34 1.90
C ARG A 150 -12.73 -4.56 2.45
N ASN A 151 -12.00 -5.27 1.59
CA ASN A 151 -11.18 -6.41 2.02
C ASN A 151 -10.04 -5.92 2.95
N LEU A 152 -10.14 -6.30 4.23
CA LEU A 152 -9.23 -5.87 5.29
C LEU A 152 -7.95 -6.70 5.37
N MET A 153 -8.00 -7.96 4.94
CA MET A 153 -6.96 -8.95 5.23
C MET A 153 -5.63 -8.59 4.60
N SER A 154 -5.59 -8.51 3.27
CA SER A 154 -4.37 -8.15 2.53
C SER A 154 -3.86 -6.76 2.93
N PHE A 155 -4.80 -5.83 3.14
CA PHE A 155 -4.50 -4.46 3.49
C PHE A 155 -3.85 -4.30 4.88
N GLN A 156 -4.34 -5.05 5.87
CA GLN A 156 -3.76 -5.07 7.21
C GLN A 156 -2.42 -5.79 7.22
N GLU A 157 -2.30 -6.94 6.56
CA GLU A 157 -1.03 -7.68 6.47
C GLU A 157 0.06 -6.79 5.89
N ASP A 158 -0.24 -6.08 4.79
CA ASP A 158 0.65 -5.07 4.26
C ASP A 158 1.02 -4.03 5.33
N LEU A 159 0.07 -3.23 5.81
CA LEU A 159 0.41 -2.05 6.63
C LEU A 159 1.00 -2.37 8.01
N LEU A 160 0.67 -3.53 8.58
CA LEU A 160 1.10 -3.93 9.92
C LEU A 160 2.45 -4.66 9.91
N LEU A 161 2.76 -5.47 8.88
CA LEU A 161 4.04 -6.18 8.80
C LEU A 161 5.21 -5.23 8.49
N PHE A 162 4.96 -4.14 7.77
CA PHE A 162 6.01 -3.14 7.46
C PHE A 162 6.45 -2.32 8.67
N GLN A 163 5.78 -2.37 9.83
CA GLN A 163 6.21 -1.67 11.06
C GLN A 163 7.50 -2.22 11.68
N ASN A 164 8.02 -3.35 11.20
CA ASN A 164 9.30 -3.88 11.69
C ASN A 164 10.44 -2.95 11.27
N GLU A 165 10.98 -2.21 12.24
CA GLU A 165 12.11 -1.30 12.09
C GLU A 165 13.32 -2.00 11.44
N GLU A 166 14.13 -1.27 10.67
CA GLU A 166 15.42 -1.76 10.16
C GLU A 166 16.29 -2.37 11.25
N GLU A 167 16.14 -1.92 12.50
CA GLU A 167 16.83 -2.47 13.68
C GLU A 167 16.44 -3.92 13.99
N LEU A 168 15.16 -4.29 13.84
CA LEU A 168 14.68 -5.66 14.01
C LEU A 168 15.12 -6.58 12.87
N VAL A 169 15.39 -6.04 11.68
CA VAL A 169 15.92 -6.81 10.54
C VAL A 169 17.40 -7.14 10.75
N ARG A 170 18.16 -6.23 11.38
CA ARG A 170 19.61 -6.39 11.64
C ARG A 170 19.93 -7.41 12.74
N LEU A 171 18.97 -7.73 13.61
CA LEU A 171 19.13 -8.70 14.70
C LEU A 171 18.83 -10.15 14.28
N ARG A 172 18.31 -10.38 13.08
CA ARG A 172 17.84 -11.71 12.64
C ARG A 172 18.96 -12.56 12.07
N GLU A 173 19.19 -13.71 12.69
CA GLU A 173 19.72 -14.88 11.99
C GLU A 173 18.53 -15.63 11.36
N ASN A 174 18.60 -15.92 10.06
CA ASN A 174 17.51 -16.53 9.28
C ASN A 174 17.31 -18.03 9.59
N THR A 175 17.54 -18.48 10.83
CA THR A 175 17.52 -19.89 11.23
C THR A 175 16.79 -20.10 12.55
N CYS A 176 15.95 -21.14 12.63
CA CYS A 176 15.11 -21.40 13.80
C CYS A 176 15.87 -22.16 14.91
N ILE A 177 15.76 -21.65 16.14
CA ILE A 177 16.44 -22.19 17.35
C ILE A 177 15.97 -23.60 17.76
N PHE A 178 14.85 -24.07 17.21
CA PHE A 178 14.29 -25.41 17.48
C PHE A 178 14.34 -26.33 16.27
N ASP A 179 14.66 -25.80 15.08
CA ASP A 179 14.62 -26.54 13.82
C ASP A 179 15.54 -25.84 12.81
N GLU A 180 16.80 -26.26 12.73
CA GLU A 180 17.81 -25.65 11.86
C GLU A 180 17.43 -25.68 10.37
N ALA A 181 16.50 -26.56 9.96
CA ALA A 181 16.01 -26.63 8.60
C ALA A 181 14.95 -25.56 8.26
N LYS A 182 14.51 -24.75 9.25
CA LYS A 182 13.48 -23.72 9.05
C LYS A 182 14.06 -22.30 9.13
N GLU A 183 13.68 -21.48 8.17
CA GLU A 183 13.93 -20.04 8.22
C GLU A 183 13.04 -19.35 9.25
N CYS A 184 13.63 -18.57 10.17
CA CYS A 184 12.95 -17.99 11.33
C CYS A 184 12.71 -16.48 11.19
N ASN A 185 12.22 -16.06 10.03
CA ASN A 185 12.30 -14.65 9.66
C ASN A 185 11.24 -13.79 10.35
N HIS A 186 10.16 -14.39 10.88
CA HIS A 186 9.08 -13.71 11.63
C HIS A 186 8.32 -14.68 12.56
N CYS A 187 8.99 -15.51 13.37
CA CYS A 187 8.34 -16.52 14.22
C CYS A 187 8.53 -16.26 15.72
N PHE A 188 7.44 -16.07 16.46
CA PHE A 188 7.46 -15.97 17.93
C PHE A 188 6.87 -17.21 18.63
N SER A 189 6.70 -18.34 17.92
CA SER A 189 6.17 -19.58 18.51
C SER A 189 7.04 -20.11 19.68
N CYS A 190 8.32 -19.76 19.68
CA CYS A 190 9.28 -20.06 20.75
C CYS A 190 8.99 -19.36 22.07
N ILE A 191 8.29 -18.22 22.06
CA ILE A 191 8.13 -17.34 23.22
C ILE A 191 7.38 -18.03 24.36
N GLY A 192 6.42 -18.89 24.06
CA GLY A 192 5.70 -19.66 25.08
C GLY A 192 6.60 -20.62 25.86
N LEU A 193 7.64 -21.18 25.23
CA LEU A 193 8.64 -22.04 25.87
C LEU A 193 9.66 -21.21 26.65
N ILE A 194 10.10 -20.09 26.08
CA ILE A 194 11.03 -19.15 26.72
C ILE A 194 10.42 -18.59 28.02
N HIS A 195 9.13 -18.28 28.03
CA HIS A 195 8.42 -17.80 29.23
C HIS A 195 8.32 -18.81 30.37
N GLN A 196 8.58 -20.09 30.14
CA GLN A 196 8.59 -21.13 31.19
C GLN A 196 9.92 -21.19 31.95
N LYS A 197 10.97 -20.56 31.41
CA LYS A 197 12.31 -20.50 32.02
C LYS A 197 12.42 -19.31 32.97
N LYS A 198 13.27 -19.44 33.99
CA LYS A 198 13.64 -18.29 34.83
C LYS A 198 14.63 -17.39 34.08
N PRO A 199 14.70 -16.07 34.40
CA PRO A 199 15.63 -15.15 33.73
C PRO A 199 17.09 -15.62 33.74
N GLU A 200 17.54 -16.28 34.82
CA GLU A 200 18.91 -16.79 34.97
C GLU A 200 19.21 -18.02 34.10
N GLU A 201 18.17 -18.68 33.59
CA GLU A 201 18.26 -19.90 32.77
C GLU A 201 18.23 -19.59 31.26
N LEU A 202 17.97 -18.33 30.89
CA LEU A 202 17.86 -17.90 29.50
C LEU A 202 19.23 -17.89 28.82
N GLN A 203 19.30 -18.54 27.66
CA GLN A 203 20.47 -18.45 26.80
C GLN A 203 20.52 -17.09 26.08
N LEU A 204 21.69 -16.70 25.55
CA LEU A 204 21.88 -15.42 24.85
C LEU A 204 20.88 -15.24 23.69
N HIS A 205 20.69 -16.27 22.87
CA HIS A 205 19.76 -16.23 21.74
C HIS A 205 18.29 -16.18 22.19
N GLU A 206 17.92 -16.82 23.29
CA GLU A 206 16.56 -16.75 23.86
C GLU A 206 16.27 -15.37 24.42
N THR A 207 17.28 -14.75 25.06
CA THR A 207 17.21 -13.38 25.57
C THR A 207 17.07 -12.39 24.41
N ALA A 208 17.87 -12.53 23.35
CA ALA A 208 17.74 -11.73 22.14
C ALA A 208 16.34 -11.88 21.51
N ARG A 209 15.85 -13.11 21.39
CA ARG A 209 14.52 -13.38 20.82
C ARG A 209 13.38 -12.82 21.67
N LEU A 210 13.50 -12.89 23.00
CA LEU A 210 12.53 -12.29 23.92
C LEU A 210 12.55 -10.76 23.82
N LEU A 211 13.73 -10.15 23.68
CA LEU A 211 13.87 -8.71 23.45
C LEU A 211 13.21 -8.29 22.14
N GLU A 212 13.46 -9.01 21.04
CA GLU A 212 12.81 -8.77 19.74
C GLU A 212 11.29 -8.83 19.85
N TYR A 213 10.76 -9.86 20.54
CA TYR A 213 9.32 -10.00 20.78
C TYR A 213 8.77 -8.81 21.56
N LYS A 214 9.45 -8.40 22.64
CA LYS A 214 9.02 -7.25 23.46
C LYS A 214 9.07 -5.93 22.69
N MET A 215 10.11 -5.71 21.88
CA MET A 215 10.20 -4.54 21.00
C MET A 215 9.05 -4.52 19.98
N CYS A 216 8.77 -5.66 19.34
CA CYS A 216 7.65 -5.78 18.41
C CYS A 216 6.30 -5.49 19.09
N GLN A 217 6.04 -6.05 20.28
CA GLN A 217 4.83 -5.76 21.06
C GLN A 217 4.68 -4.28 21.39
N LEU A 218 5.76 -3.63 21.87
CA LEU A 218 5.72 -2.21 22.23
C LEU A 218 5.44 -1.32 21.02
N ASN A 219 6.08 -1.62 19.88
CA ASN A 219 5.89 -0.87 18.63
C ASN A 219 4.46 -1.04 18.11
N LEU A 220 3.92 -2.27 18.12
CA LEU A 220 2.53 -2.53 17.75
C LEU A 220 1.55 -1.82 18.68
N THR A 221 1.74 -1.87 20.00
CA THR A 221 0.87 -1.16 20.95
C THR A 221 0.81 0.34 20.65
N ARG A 222 1.95 1.01 20.52
CA ARG A 222 1.98 2.45 20.19
C ARG A 222 1.32 2.74 18.85
N PHE A 223 1.54 1.88 17.85
CA PHE A 223 0.91 2.02 16.55
C PHE A 223 -0.62 1.92 16.64
N PHE A 224 -1.14 0.87 17.29
CA PHE A 224 -2.59 0.67 17.43
C PHE A 224 -3.26 1.71 18.33
N GLU A 225 -2.58 2.27 19.32
CA GLU A 225 -3.06 3.43 20.07
C GLU A 225 -3.28 4.65 19.16
N ARG A 226 -2.33 4.93 18.25
CA ARG A 226 -2.48 5.98 17.23
C ARG A 226 -3.64 5.67 16.27
N VAL A 227 -3.74 4.42 15.80
CA VAL A 227 -4.85 3.98 14.92
C VAL A 227 -6.19 4.17 15.61
N SER A 228 -6.32 3.74 16.87
CA SER A 228 -7.55 3.87 17.67
C SER A 228 -7.92 5.33 17.89
N LYS A 229 -6.94 6.19 18.19
CA LYS A 229 -7.14 7.65 18.30
C LYS A 229 -7.64 8.27 17.00
N ASN A 230 -7.00 7.94 15.86
CA ASN A 230 -7.40 8.43 14.55
C ASN A 230 -8.78 7.89 14.14
N TYR A 231 -9.07 6.63 14.43
CA TYR A 231 -10.37 6.01 14.20
C TYR A 231 -11.50 6.74 14.94
N ARG A 232 -11.33 6.99 16.25
CA ARG A 232 -12.29 7.73 17.07
C ARG A 232 -12.48 9.17 16.57
N LYS A 233 -11.38 9.85 16.24
CA LYS A 233 -11.39 11.20 15.63
C LYS A 233 -12.16 11.22 14.30
N ASN A 234 -12.09 10.15 13.52
CA ASN A 234 -12.72 10.01 12.22
C ASN A 234 -14.18 9.52 12.28
N GLY A 235 -14.76 9.38 13.48
CA GLY A 235 -16.16 9.00 13.70
C GLY A 235 -16.37 7.54 14.11
N GLY A 236 -15.29 6.83 14.42
CA GLY A 236 -15.29 5.53 15.10
C GLY A 236 -15.88 5.60 16.51
N ASN A 237 -16.66 4.59 16.89
CA ASN A 237 -17.23 4.50 18.25
C ASN A 237 -16.46 3.50 19.12
N GLU A 238 -15.89 2.48 18.48
CA GLU A 238 -15.17 1.38 19.08
C GLU A 238 -13.72 1.76 19.38
N GLU A 239 -13.13 1.12 20.39
CA GLU A 239 -11.69 1.21 20.63
C GLU A 239 -11.00 0.08 19.87
N ILE A 240 -10.04 0.45 19.03
CA ILE A 240 -9.31 -0.51 18.20
C ILE A 240 -8.07 -0.99 18.94
N GLY A 241 -7.93 -2.31 19.05
CA GLY A 241 -6.76 -3.00 19.55
C GLY A 241 -6.22 -4.00 18.54
N TYR A 242 -5.30 -4.85 19.00
CA TYR A 242 -4.74 -5.93 18.20
C TYR A 242 -4.57 -7.18 19.05
N ALA A 243 -4.62 -8.33 18.38
CA ALA A 243 -4.26 -9.63 18.91
C ALA A 243 -3.24 -10.32 18.00
N LEU A 244 -2.35 -11.10 18.62
CA LEU A 244 -1.40 -11.96 17.92
C LEU A 244 -1.97 -13.38 17.92
N TYR A 245 -2.29 -13.88 16.73
CA TYR A 245 -2.74 -15.25 16.51
C TYR A 245 -1.56 -16.10 16.03
N PHE A 246 -1.38 -17.29 16.59
CA PHE A 246 -0.29 -18.20 16.22
C PHE A 246 -0.88 -19.45 15.57
N ASN A 247 -0.36 -19.86 14.41
CA ASN A 247 -0.74 -21.12 13.76
C ASN A 247 0.52 -21.93 13.40
N ARG A 248 0.38 -23.25 13.24
CA ARG A 248 1.46 -24.15 12.84
C ARG A 248 1.97 -23.89 11.40
N GLU A 249 1.12 -23.33 10.53
CA GLU A 249 1.47 -23.02 9.13
C GLU A 249 1.90 -21.55 8.93
N GLN A 250 1.37 -20.62 9.71
CA GLN A 250 1.68 -19.19 9.64
C GLN A 250 2.35 -18.75 10.94
N MET A 251 3.62 -18.34 10.86
CA MET A 251 4.49 -18.00 11.99
C MET A 251 3.82 -17.13 13.09
N PHE A 252 3.02 -16.13 12.70
CA PHE A 252 1.94 -15.50 13.48
C PHE A 252 1.14 -14.56 12.56
N ARG A 253 -0.10 -14.20 12.92
CA ARG A 253 -0.94 -13.17 12.28
C ARG A 253 -1.29 -12.09 13.30
N ILE A 254 -1.12 -10.82 12.93
CA ILE A 254 -1.68 -9.70 13.71
C ILE A 254 -3.11 -9.50 13.21
N GLY A 255 -4.12 -9.61 14.07
CA GLY A 255 -5.48 -9.20 13.72
C GLY A 255 -5.91 -8.01 14.55
N ALA A 256 -6.67 -7.10 13.93
CA ALA A 256 -7.24 -5.97 14.64
C ALA A 256 -8.56 -6.37 15.28
N GLU A 257 -8.78 -5.89 16.50
CA GLU A 257 -9.99 -6.16 17.28
C GLU A 257 -10.67 -4.85 17.67
N ALA A 258 -11.99 -4.85 17.71
CA ALA A 258 -12.82 -3.72 18.09
C ALA A 258 -13.50 -4.03 19.44
N TRP A 259 -13.26 -3.17 20.43
CA TRP A 259 -13.93 -3.22 21.71
C TRP A 259 -15.24 -2.41 21.68
N HIS A 260 -16.35 -3.11 21.91
CA HIS A 260 -17.70 -2.55 21.93
C HIS A 260 -18.12 -2.24 23.36
N GLU A 261 -17.94 -1.00 23.80
CA GLU A 261 -18.18 -0.58 25.19
C GLU A 261 -19.61 -0.92 25.68
N LYS A 262 -20.63 -0.65 24.87
CA LYS A 262 -22.04 -0.90 25.22
C LYS A 262 -22.37 -2.38 25.42
N GLN A 263 -21.70 -3.25 24.66
CA GLN A 263 -21.94 -4.70 24.69
C GLN A 263 -20.93 -5.43 25.57
N LYS A 264 -19.88 -4.74 26.05
CA LYS A 264 -18.74 -5.31 26.77
C LYS A 264 -18.15 -6.54 26.06
N ARG A 265 -18.02 -6.42 24.73
CA ARG A 265 -17.63 -7.50 23.84
C ARG A 265 -16.48 -7.06 22.96
N LEU A 266 -15.58 -8.00 22.70
CA LEU A 266 -14.55 -7.89 21.67
C LEU A 266 -15.03 -8.60 20.41
N SER A 267 -14.77 -8.01 19.24
CA SER A 267 -14.96 -8.68 17.96
C SER A 267 -13.83 -8.32 17.00
N PRO A 268 -13.53 -9.17 16.00
CA PRO A 268 -12.68 -8.77 14.89
C PRO A 268 -13.20 -7.48 14.23
N VAL A 269 -12.30 -6.66 13.70
CA VAL A 269 -12.67 -5.45 12.94
C VAL A 269 -13.45 -5.79 11.67
N GLU A 270 -13.25 -7.01 11.16
CA GLU A 270 -13.99 -7.63 10.08
C GLU A 270 -15.46 -7.90 10.44
N ASP A 271 -15.89 -7.74 11.70
CA ASP A 271 -17.31 -7.79 12.10
C ASP A 271 -17.97 -6.41 12.11
N LEU A 272 -17.20 -5.32 11.98
CA LEU A 272 -17.77 -3.97 11.93
C LEU A 272 -18.68 -3.81 10.71
N GLY A 273 -19.63 -2.87 10.77
CA GLY A 273 -20.40 -2.50 9.59
C GLY A 273 -19.50 -1.94 8.48
N ASN A 274 -19.86 -2.16 7.20
CA ASN A 274 -19.01 -1.78 6.05
C ASN A 274 -18.53 -0.33 6.07
N GLY A 275 -19.39 0.62 6.49
CA GLY A 275 -19.00 2.02 6.66
C GLY A 275 -17.90 2.19 7.72
N MET A 276 -18.04 1.52 8.86
CA MET A 276 -17.04 1.57 9.93
C MET A 276 -15.73 0.88 9.56
N ARG A 277 -15.77 -0.19 8.75
CA ARG A 277 -14.55 -0.78 8.15
C ARG A 277 -13.84 0.23 7.26
N SER A 278 -14.58 0.99 6.44
CA SER A 278 -14.02 2.03 5.59
C SER A 278 -13.33 3.13 6.41
N ILE A 279 -13.94 3.57 7.52
CA ILE A 279 -13.33 4.54 8.44
C ILE A 279 -12.08 3.97 9.10
N TYR A 280 -12.11 2.70 9.49
CA TYR A 280 -10.94 2.01 10.05
C TYR A 280 -9.78 1.95 9.05
N MET A 281 -10.02 1.51 7.80
CA MET A 281 -8.98 1.43 6.76
C MET A 281 -8.34 2.79 6.48
N LEU A 282 -9.16 3.84 6.37
CA LEU A 282 -8.65 5.20 6.16
C LEU A 282 -7.84 5.71 7.37
N SER A 283 -8.26 5.36 8.58
CA SER A 283 -7.55 5.74 9.81
C SER A 283 -6.24 4.97 9.98
N LEU A 284 -6.21 3.71 9.54
CA LEU A 284 -5.01 2.89 9.48
C LEU A 284 -4.00 3.49 8.49
N LEU A 285 -4.43 3.88 7.29
CA LEU A 285 -3.57 4.59 6.32
C LEU A 285 -3.07 5.92 6.84
N GLU A 286 -3.95 6.73 7.43
CA GLU A 286 -3.59 8.01 8.02
C GLU A 286 -2.47 7.83 9.06
N THR A 287 -2.62 6.83 9.93
CA THR A 287 -1.62 6.51 10.95
C THR A 287 -0.32 5.97 10.34
N TYR A 288 -0.41 5.14 9.29
CA TYR A 288 0.75 4.58 8.61
C TYR A 288 1.59 5.65 7.90
N ILE A 289 0.94 6.64 7.31
CA ILE A 289 1.55 7.72 6.51
C ILE A 289 2.11 8.86 7.38
N GLU A 290 1.70 8.94 8.65
CA GLU A 290 2.25 9.92 9.59
C GLU A 290 3.75 9.68 9.86
N ASP A 291 4.27 8.47 9.65
CA ASP A 291 5.69 8.12 9.86
C ASP A 291 6.61 8.62 8.71
N GLU A 292 7.56 9.49 9.04
CA GLU A 292 8.40 10.25 8.07
C GLU A 292 9.41 9.39 7.29
N LYS A 293 9.74 8.18 7.77
CA LYS A 293 10.75 7.31 7.14
C LYS A 293 10.22 6.49 5.96
N ARG A 294 8.95 6.65 5.58
CA ARG A 294 8.28 5.76 4.62
C ARG A 294 8.35 6.31 3.19
N ILE A 295 8.52 5.38 2.24
CA ILE A 295 8.54 5.68 0.81
C ILE A 295 7.17 6.25 0.40
N PRO A 296 7.14 7.34 -0.39
CA PRO A 296 5.89 7.87 -0.94
C PRO A 296 5.07 6.79 -1.65
N SER A 297 3.78 6.72 -1.31
CA SER A 297 2.85 5.72 -1.84
C SER A 297 1.75 6.38 -2.67
N ILE A 298 1.07 5.59 -3.49
CA ILE A 298 -0.13 6.02 -4.20
C ILE A 298 -1.33 5.32 -3.58
N ILE A 299 -2.24 6.10 -3.03
CA ILE A 299 -3.44 5.58 -2.38
C ILE A 299 -4.56 5.59 -3.40
N VAL A 300 -5.17 4.43 -3.63
CA VAL A 300 -6.27 4.26 -4.58
C VAL A 300 -7.50 3.79 -3.83
N VAL A 301 -8.60 4.53 -3.88
CA VAL A 301 -9.82 4.19 -3.14
C VAL A 301 -11.02 4.15 -4.06
N GLU A 302 -11.69 3.00 -4.12
CA GLU A 302 -12.92 2.85 -4.88
C GLU A 302 -14.14 3.17 -4.01
N TYR A 303 -14.97 4.12 -4.45
CA TYR A 303 -16.22 4.53 -3.80
C TYR A 303 -16.08 4.69 -2.28
N PRO A 304 -15.20 5.58 -1.76
CA PRO A 304 -14.97 5.78 -0.32
C PRO A 304 -16.25 6.08 0.46
N GLU A 305 -17.26 6.66 -0.18
CA GLU A 305 -18.57 7.00 0.40
C GLU A 305 -19.51 5.81 0.60
N LEU A 306 -19.20 4.65 0.01
CA LEU A 306 -20.10 3.50 0.01
C LEU A 306 -20.38 3.06 1.45
N PHE A 307 -21.66 2.87 1.77
CA PHE A 307 -22.16 2.51 3.12
C PHE A 307 -21.96 3.59 4.21
N LEU A 308 -21.48 4.79 3.88
CA LEU A 308 -21.31 5.89 4.83
C LEU A 308 -22.52 6.82 4.86
N HIS A 309 -22.95 7.19 6.07
CA HIS A 309 -23.89 8.30 6.28
C HIS A 309 -23.26 9.62 5.75
N PRO A 310 -24.04 10.59 5.23
CA PRO A 310 -23.51 11.84 4.66
C PRO A 310 -22.51 12.61 5.54
N SER A 311 -22.67 12.57 6.86
CA SER A 311 -21.70 13.16 7.80
C SER A 311 -20.32 12.48 7.71
N LEU A 312 -20.30 11.14 7.66
CA LEU A 312 -19.07 10.36 7.55
C LEU A 312 -18.46 10.44 6.14
N GLN A 313 -19.25 10.65 5.08
CA GLN A 313 -18.72 10.92 3.73
C GLN A 313 -17.86 12.20 3.73
N LYS A 314 -18.34 13.27 4.40
CA LYS A 314 -17.55 14.50 4.57
C LYS A 314 -16.27 14.25 5.36
N THR A 315 -16.32 13.39 6.37
CA THR A 315 -15.13 12.98 7.13
C THR A 315 -14.16 12.19 6.26
N ALA A 316 -14.62 11.20 5.49
CA ALA A 316 -13.81 10.44 4.55
C ALA A 316 -13.12 11.35 3.52
N SER A 317 -13.85 12.32 2.95
CA SER A 317 -13.29 13.35 2.07
C SER A 317 -12.15 14.14 2.73
N LYS A 318 -12.34 14.56 3.99
CA LYS A 318 -11.30 15.26 4.76
C LYS A 318 -10.08 14.38 5.05
N ILE A 319 -10.27 13.07 5.27
CA ILE A 319 -9.14 12.15 5.46
C ILE A 319 -8.35 12.03 4.16
N LEU A 320 -9.01 11.77 3.03
CA LEU A 320 -8.37 11.68 1.71
C LEU A 320 -7.63 12.97 1.34
N TYR A 321 -8.22 14.13 1.63
CA TYR A 321 -7.55 15.42 1.43
C TYR A 321 -6.31 15.61 2.31
N ARG A 322 -6.32 15.13 3.56
CA ARG A 322 -5.13 15.17 4.42
C ARG A 322 -4.04 14.23 3.93
N LEU A 323 -4.43 13.04 3.49
CA LEU A 323 -3.52 12.05 2.88
C LEU A 323 -2.86 12.59 1.61
N SER A 324 -3.61 13.32 0.78
CA SER A 324 -3.10 13.88 -0.48
C SER A 324 -2.09 15.01 -0.33
N LYS A 325 -1.84 15.49 0.90
CA LYS A 325 -0.76 16.45 1.16
C LYS A 325 0.63 15.81 1.16
N LYS A 326 0.72 14.52 1.50
CA LYS A 326 1.98 13.77 1.55
C LYS A 326 2.09 12.71 0.45
N ASN A 327 0.95 12.18 -0.01
CA ASN A 327 0.90 11.11 -0.99
C ASN A 327 0.07 11.53 -2.19
N GLN A 328 0.13 10.75 -3.26
CA GLN A 328 -0.87 10.88 -4.32
C GLN A 328 -2.10 10.05 -3.96
N VAL A 329 -3.29 10.64 -4.11
CA VAL A 329 -4.57 9.99 -3.83
C VAL A 329 -5.42 9.96 -5.09
N ILE A 330 -5.87 8.77 -5.47
CA ILE A 330 -6.76 8.57 -6.61
C ILE A 330 -8.03 7.90 -6.08
N PHE A 331 -9.19 8.47 -6.35
CA PHE A 331 -10.44 7.82 -5.93
C PHE A 331 -11.60 8.04 -6.89
N THR A 332 -12.56 7.14 -6.83
CA THR A 332 -13.79 7.20 -7.62
C THR A 332 -14.95 7.58 -6.70
N THR A 333 -15.88 8.42 -7.14
CA THR A 333 -17.04 8.80 -6.33
C THR A 333 -18.27 9.12 -7.18
N HIS A 334 -19.45 8.86 -6.62
CA HIS A 334 -20.74 9.37 -7.08
C HIS A 334 -21.30 10.47 -6.16
N SER A 335 -20.70 10.64 -4.98
CA SER A 335 -21.21 11.56 -3.96
C SER A 335 -20.58 12.95 -4.09
N PRO A 336 -21.41 14.01 -4.18
CA PRO A 336 -20.95 15.40 -4.11
C PRO A 336 -20.25 15.74 -2.79
N ASN A 337 -20.54 15.00 -1.71
CA ASN A 337 -19.89 15.23 -0.41
C ASN A 337 -18.39 14.89 -0.45
N MET A 338 -17.95 14.08 -1.41
CA MET A 338 -16.55 13.66 -1.54
C MET A 338 -15.66 14.69 -2.22
N VAL A 339 -16.22 15.52 -3.10
CA VAL A 339 -15.48 16.48 -3.93
C VAL A 339 -15.33 17.85 -3.28
N ALA A 340 -16.04 18.13 -2.19
CA ALA A 340 -16.15 19.47 -1.61
C ALA A 340 -14.82 20.11 -1.18
N ASN A 341 -13.79 19.31 -0.88
CA ASN A 341 -12.48 19.79 -0.43
C ASN A 341 -11.43 19.87 -1.55
N PHE A 342 -11.80 19.56 -2.80
CA PHE A 342 -10.87 19.43 -3.93
C PHE A 342 -11.17 20.46 -5.03
N THR A 343 -10.16 20.80 -5.82
CA THR A 343 -10.26 21.80 -6.89
C THR A 343 -10.77 21.18 -8.19
N LYS A 344 -11.23 22.02 -9.14
CA LYS A 344 -11.69 21.55 -10.45
C LYS A 344 -10.62 20.82 -11.27
N GLY A 345 -9.33 21.10 -11.08
CA GLY A 345 -8.24 20.41 -11.76
C GLY A 345 -8.01 18.99 -11.26
N GLN A 346 -8.55 18.65 -10.09
CA GLN A 346 -8.41 17.35 -9.44
C GLN A 346 -9.60 16.42 -9.72
N ILE A 347 -10.65 16.90 -10.42
CA ILE A 347 -11.95 16.22 -10.62
C ILE A 347 -12.15 15.86 -12.08
#